data_AF-A0A8J3H3U2-F1
#
_entry.id   AF-A0A8J3H3U2-F1
#
_cell.length_a   1.000
_cell.length_b   1.000
_cell.length_c   1.000
_cell.angle_alpha   90.00
_cell.angle_beta   90.00
_cell.angle_gamma   90.00
#
_symmetry.space_group_name_H-M   'P 1'
#
loop_
_entity.id
_entity.type
_entity.pdbx_description
1 polymer ?
#
loop_
_entity_poly.entity_id
_entity_poly.type
_entity_poly.pdbx_seq_one_letter_code
_entity_poly.pdbx_strand_id
1 'polypeptide(L)'
;MDLDEVILVIDAQMPIRAKRVKYFEDPALKVLHAGQSGSFPYPDEEGLRWDRQMSETQETVEMLKQELMDVRAAAGANGSGVATSPAMAEMPASNTQSSTPSRPNRARGRAARAGASGGGPVQLSFDPVGLGLKEPDRVALAAAVQTTKAIIAEHS
;
A
#
# COMPACT_ATOMS: atom_id res chain seq x y z
N MET A 1 -11.61 -21.40 -41.40
CA MET A 1 -10.39 -21.69 -40.63
C MET A 1 -10.48 -20.86 -39.38
N ASP A 2 -10.70 -21.49 -38.24
CA ASP A 2 -10.71 -20.78 -36.96
C ASP A 2 -9.29 -20.28 -36.68
N LEU A 3 -9.13 -19.06 -36.16
CA LEU A 3 -7.80 -18.50 -35.85
C LEU A 3 -7.04 -19.34 -34.81
N ASP A 4 -7.78 -20.15 -34.05
CA ASP A 4 -7.24 -21.02 -33.02
C ASP A 4 -6.81 -22.40 -33.56
N GLU A 5 -6.96 -22.69 -34.87
CA GLU A 5 -6.54 -23.96 -35.49
C GLU A 5 -5.44 -23.74 -36.53
N VAL A 6 -4.29 -24.41 -36.35
CA VAL A 6 -3.15 -24.38 -37.27
C VAL A 6 -2.91 -25.79 -37.79
N ILE A 7 -2.82 -25.91 -39.12
CA ILE A 7 -2.49 -27.17 -39.79
C ILE A 7 -1.06 -27.06 -40.30
N LEU A 8 -0.16 -27.84 -39.70
CA LEU A 8 1.21 -27.97 -40.15
C LEU A 8 1.32 -29.20 -41.06
N VAL A 9 1.54 -28.96 -42.35
CA VAL A 9 1.75 -30.02 -43.35
C VAL A 9 3.26 -30.22 -43.51
N ILE A 10 3.81 -31.21 -42.81
CA ILE A 10 5.23 -31.59 -42.92
C ILE A 10 5.41 -32.58 -44.07
N ASP A 11 4.44 -33.47 -44.25
CA ASP A 11 4.38 -34.45 -45.32
C ASP A 11 2.94 -34.57 -45.84
N ALA A 12 2.76 -34.87 -47.12
CA ALA A 12 1.47 -34.82 -47.82
C ALA A 12 0.42 -35.80 -47.27
N GLN A 13 0.85 -36.82 -46.51
CA GLN A 13 -0.03 -37.84 -45.93
C GLN A 13 -0.19 -37.74 -44.40
N MET A 14 0.61 -36.91 -43.72
CA MET A 14 0.56 -36.76 -42.26
C MET A 14 0.47 -35.28 -41.85
N PRO A 15 -0.70 -34.64 -42.02
CA PRO A 15 -0.90 -33.29 -41.52
C PRO A 15 -1.05 -33.28 -39.98
N ILE A 16 -0.29 -32.43 -39.30
CA ILE A 16 -0.42 -32.20 -37.87
C ILE A 16 -1.42 -31.05 -37.66
N ARG A 17 -2.44 -31.29 -36.83
CA ARG A 17 -3.40 -30.26 -36.43
C ARG A 17 -3.11 -29.83 -35.00
N ALA A 18 -2.84 -28.54 -34.81
CA ALA A 18 -2.66 -27.94 -33.50
C ALA A 18 -3.80 -26.96 -33.22
N LYS A 19 -4.28 -26.95 -31.97
CA LYS A 19 -5.28 -25.99 -31.51
C LYS A 19 -4.72 -25.17 -30.36
N ARG A 20 -4.94 -23.86 -30.37
CA ARG A 20 -4.59 -22.97 -29.26
C ARG A 20 -5.51 -23.26 -28.08
N VAL A 21 -4.95 -23.71 -26.96
CA VAL A 21 -5.72 -23.94 -25.74
C VAL A 21 -5.85 -22.61 -24.99
N LYS A 22 -7.09 -22.16 -24.81
CA LYS A 22 -7.43 -21.03 -23.91
C LYS A 22 -7.78 -21.61 -22.55
N TYR A 23 -6.87 -21.47 -21.59
CA TYR A 23 -7.02 -22.07 -20.26
C TYR A 23 -8.22 -21.52 -19.46
N PHE A 24 -8.78 -20.36 -19.83
CA PHE A 24 -10.00 -19.81 -19.23
C PHE A 24 -11.30 -20.40 -19.82
N GLU A 25 -11.24 -21.05 -20.98
CA GLU A 25 -12.39 -21.73 -21.62
C GLU A 25 -12.42 -23.23 -21.30
N ASP A 26 -11.30 -23.81 -20.87
CA ASP A 26 -11.20 -25.23 -20.51
C ASP A 26 -12.04 -25.53 -19.24
N PRO A 27 -13.02 -26.45 -19.28
CA PRO A 27 -13.86 -26.79 -18.13
C PRO A 27 -13.08 -27.14 -16.86
N ALA A 28 -11.91 -27.77 -16.97
CA ALA A 28 -11.09 -28.14 -15.82
C ALA A 28 -10.39 -26.92 -15.19
N LEU A 29 -9.88 -26.02 -16.03
CA LEU A 29 -9.10 -24.86 -15.60
C LEU A 29 -9.96 -23.62 -15.37
N LYS A 30 -11.19 -23.60 -15.88
CA LYS A 30 -12.16 -22.51 -15.73
C LYS A 30 -12.54 -22.29 -14.26
N VAL A 31 -12.64 -23.35 -13.46
CA VAL A 31 -12.90 -23.26 -12.02
C VAL A 31 -11.74 -22.56 -11.31
N LEU A 32 -10.50 -22.91 -11.67
CA LEU A 32 -9.30 -22.28 -11.11
C LEU A 32 -9.19 -20.82 -11.54
N HIS A 33 -9.46 -20.51 -12.82
CA HIS A 33 -9.47 -19.14 -13.32
C HIS A 33 -10.54 -18.28 -12.64
N ALA A 34 -11.75 -18.80 -12.42
CA ALA A 34 -12.82 -18.08 -11.73
C ALA A 34 -12.48 -17.82 -10.25
N GLY A 35 -11.67 -18.67 -9.62
CA GLY A 35 -11.19 -18.49 -8.25
C GLY A 35 -10.00 -17.52 -8.14
N GLN A 36 -9.35 -17.16 -9.24
CA GLN A 36 -8.27 -16.17 -9.23
C GLN A 36 -8.87 -14.78 -8.99
N SER A 37 -8.46 -14.18 -7.88
CA SER A 37 -8.81 -12.81 -7.50
C SER A 37 -7.55 -12.12 -6.97
N GLY A 38 -7.42 -10.83 -7.24
CA GLY A 38 -6.24 -10.06 -6.88
C GLY A 38 -6.05 -8.88 -7.82
N SER A 39 -5.28 -7.88 -7.38
CA SER A 39 -4.79 -6.87 -8.31
C SER A 39 -3.90 -7.54 -9.36
N PHE A 40 -3.88 -6.96 -10.55
CA PHE A 40 -3.08 -7.48 -11.66
C PHE A 40 -1.62 -7.66 -11.18
N PRO A 41 -0.88 -8.66 -11.69
CA PRO A 41 0.52 -8.86 -11.28
C PRO A 41 1.41 -7.62 -11.50
N TYR A 42 0.95 -6.66 -12.30
CA TYR A 42 1.59 -5.36 -12.45
C TYR A 42 0.93 -4.32 -11.54
N PRO A 43 1.74 -3.48 -10.87
CA PRO A 43 1.20 -2.41 -10.06
C PRO A 43 0.36 -1.47 -10.92
N ASP A 44 -0.75 -1.00 -10.34
CA ASP A 44 -1.64 -0.06 -11.03
C ASP A 44 -0.85 1.19 -11.42
N GLU A 45 -1.12 1.76 -12.59
CA GLU A 45 -0.59 3.06 -13.03
C GLU A 45 -0.77 4.15 -11.97
N GLU A 46 -1.77 3.94 -11.09
CA GLU A 46 -2.09 4.77 -9.95
C GLU A 46 -1.11 4.67 -8.78
N GLY A 47 -0.59 3.47 -8.52
CA GLY A 47 0.46 3.26 -7.53
C GLY A 47 1.76 3.92 -7.96
N LEU A 48 2.18 3.71 -9.22
CA LEU A 48 3.47 4.23 -9.70
C LEU A 48 3.54 5.77 -9.66
N ARG A 49 2.43 6.44 -10.01
CA ARG A 49 2.37 7.91 -9.94
C ARG A 49 2.38 8.43 -8.50
N TRP A 50 1.75 7.70 -7.58
CA TRP A 50 1.74 8.07 -6.17
C TRP A 50 3.12 7.90 -5.54
N ASP A 51 3.82 6.81 -5.87
CA ASP A 51 5.18 6.57 -5.41
C ASP A 51 6.14 7.67 -5.89
N ARG A 52 6.00 8.12 -7.15
CA ARG A 52 6.77 9.25 -7.68
C ARG A 52 6.48 10.57 -6.97
N GLN A 53 5.20 10.87 -6.69
CA GLN A 53 4.86 12.07 -5.94
C GLN A 53 5.40 12.00 -4.51
N MET A 54 5.35 10.83 -3.88
CA MET A 54 5.88 10.63 -2.54
C MET A 54 7.40 10.87 -2.51
N SER A 55 8.16 10.39 -3.51
CA SER A 55 9.60 10.68 -3.58
C SER A 55 9.89 12.17 -3.78
N GLU A 56 9.16 12.85 -4.67
CA GLU A 56 9.32 14.29 -4.89
C GLU A 56 9.02 15.10 -3.61
N THR A 57 7.96 14.73 -2.88
CA THR A 57 7.64 15.38 -1.60
C THR A 57 8.68 15.10 -0.52
N GLN A 58 9.27 13.90 -0.50
CA GLN A 58 10.34 13.57 0.45
C GLN A 58 11.60 14.40 0.19
N GLU A 59 12.00 14.52 -1.08
CA GLU A 59 13.16 15.34 -1.49
C GLU A 59 12.99 16.81 -1.11
N THR A 60 11.80 17.40 -1.36
CA THR A 60 11.54 18.79 -0.98
C THR A 60 11.57 19.01 0.53
N VAL A 61 11.05 18.06 1.31
CA VAL A 61 11.12 18.10 2.78
C VAL A 61 12.56 17.98 3.27
N GLU A 62 13.38 17.15 2.64
CA GLU A 62 14.79 17.01 2.98
C GLU A 62 15.59 18.29 2.66
N MET A 63 15.34 18.91 1.51
CA MET A 63 15.94 20.19 1.14
C MET A 63 15.59 21.29 2.14
N LEU A 64 14.30 21.43 2.47
CA LEU A 64 13.83 22.41 3.45
C LEU A 64 14.41 22.16 4.85
N LYS A 65 14.61 20.90 5.24
CA LYS A 65 15.28 20.56 6.50
C LYS A 65 16.73 21.03 6.52
N GLN A 66 17.47 20.86 5.43
CA GLN A 66 18.87 21.32 5.32
C GLN A 66 18.95 22.84 5.41
N GLU A 67 18.09 23.55 4.66
CA GLU A 67 18.06 25.01 4.68
C GLU A 67 17.75 25.57 6.09
N LEU A 68 16.81 24.94 6.81
CA LEU A 68 16.52 25.32 8.20
C LEU A 68 17.68 25.05 9.16
N MET A 69 18.45 23.99 8.93
CA MET A 69 19.66 23.72 9.71
C MET A 69 20.73 24.79 9.45
N ASP A 70 20.90 25.22 8.20
CA ASP A 70 21.86 26.26 7.83
C ASP A 70 21.46 27.64 8.39
N VAL A 71 20.18 28.02 8.28
CA VAL A 71 19.66 29.27 8.88
C VAL A 71 19.83 29.24 10.39
N ARG A 72 19.58 28.09 11.04
CA ARG A 72 19.80 27.92 12.48
C ARG A 72 21.29 28.03 12.85
N ALA A 73 22.19 27.47 12.04
CA ALA A 73 23.63 27.59 12.27
C ALA A 73 24.11 29.06 12.10
N ALA A 74 23.63 29.75 11.06
CA ALA A 74 23.91 31.17 10.83
C ALA A 74 23.33 32.08 11.92
N ALA A 75 22.11 31.82 12.38
CA ALA A 75 21.49 32.55 13.49
C ALA A 75 22.18 32.25 14.83
N GLY A 76 22.68 31.03 15.03
CA GLY A 76 23.50 30.65 16.19
C GLY A 76 24.85 31.38 16.24
N ALA A 77 25.42 31.74 15.09
CA ALA A 77 26.62 32.57 15.02
C ALA A 77 26.34 34.07 15.30
N ASN A 78 25.16 34.56 14.92
CA ASN A 78 24.73 35.96 15.17
C ASN A 78 24.06 36.17 16.53
N GLY A 79 23.90 35.11 17.34
CA GLY A 79 23.15 35.09 18.59
C GLY A 79 24.00 35.16 19.87
N SER A 80 25.28 35.55 19.79
CA SER A 80 26.11 35.75 20.98
C SER A 80 26.32 37.23 21.26
N GLY A 81 25.35 37.83 21.96
CA GLY A 81 25.61 38.95 22.86
C GLY A 81 24.76 40.20 22.68
N VAL A 82 23.47 40.15 23.03
CA VAL A 82 22.82 41.25 23.77
C VAL A 82 21.83 40.64 24.77
N ALA A 83 22.29 40.49 26.00
CA ALA A 83 21.41 40.43 27.15
C ALA A 83 21.16 41.86 27.63
N THR A 84 19.91 42.33 27.51
CA THR A 84 19.28 43.31 28.42
C THR A 84 17.80 43.46 28.08
N SER A 85 16.92 43.01 28.97
CA SER A 85 15.60 43.65 29.15
C SER A 85 15.82 44.99 29.87
N PRO A 86 15.02 46.04 29.58
CA PRO A 86 13.79 46.30 30.36
C PRO A 86 12.61 46.74 29.46
N ALA A 87 11.38 46.31 29.71
CA ALA A 87 10.35 46.98 30.52
C ALA A 87 9.83 48.34 29.99
N MET A 88 8.50 48.39 29.82
CA MET A 88 7.56 49.54 29.69
C MET A 88 7.45 50.30 28.36
N ALA A 89 6.28 50.14 27.71
CA ALA A 89 5.42 51.18 27.10
C ALA A 89 4.22 50.46 26.43
N GLU A 90 3.10 50.24 27.13
CA GLU A 90 1.95 51.15 27.19
C GLU A 90 1.10 51.13 25.89
N MET A 91 -0.12 50.56 26.01
CA MET A 91 -1.16 50.55 24.99
C MET A 91 -1.71 51.98 24.77
N PRO A 92 -2.35 52.24 23.62
CA PRO A 92 -3.77 52.55 23.75
C PRO A 92 -4.67 51.92 22.68
N ALA A 93 -5.91 51.72 23.11
CA ALA A 93 -7.03 51.14 22.39
C ALA A 93 -7.65 52.09 21.35
N SER A 94 -8.31 51.55 20.32
CA SER A 94 -9.75 51.74 20.07
C SER A 94 -10.21 51.12 18.73
N ASN A 95 -11.36 50.42 18.80
CA ASN A 95 -12.47 50.31 17.82
C ASN A 95 -12.15 50.23 16.31
N THR A 96 -12.70 49.28 15.52
CA THR A 96 -14.14 49.21 15.19
C THR A 96 -14.45 47.89 14.44
N GLN A 97 -15.50 47.19 14.88
CA GLN A 97 -16.59 46.45 14.17
C GLN A 97 -16.47 46.34 12.62
N SER A 98 -16.95 45.34 11.87
CA SER A 98 -17.74 44.11 12.05
C SER A 98 -17.98 43.54 10.64
N SER A 99 -17.99 42.22 10.44
CA SER A 99 -18.94 41.51 9.54
C SER A 99 -18.71 39.99 9.53
N THR A 100 -19.46 39.28 10.37
CA THR A 100 -19.98 37.94 10.09
C THR A 100 -21.15 38.09 9.07
N PRO A 101 -21.60 37.10 8.27
CA PRO A 101 -21.92 35.74 8.77
C PRO A 101 -21.77 34.53 7.80
N SER A 102 -21.62 33.36 8.42
CA SER A 102 -22.32 32.09 8.13
C SER A 102 -22.33 31.50 6.71
N ARG A 103 -21.82 30.27 6.54
CA ARG A 103 -22.65 29.06 6.33
C ARG A 103 -21.82 27.75 6.22
N PRO A 104 -22.47 26.57 6.35
CA PRO A 104 -21.94 25.38 7.02
C PRO A 104 -21.54 24.27 6.03
N ASN A 105 -20.78 23.25 6.49
CA ASN A 105 -21.24 21.85 6.34
C ASN A 105 -20.28 20.79 6.89
N ARG A 106 -20.93 19.77 7.45
CA ARG A 106 -20.56 18.36 7.50
C ARG A 106 -19.25 17.98 8.18
N ALA A 107 -19.44 17.63 9.45
CA ALA A 107 -18.96 16.35 9.98
C ALA A 107 -19.15 15.21 8.95
N ARG A 108 -18.05 14.75 8.35
CA ARG A 108 -17.85 13.40 7.80
C ARG A 108 -16.36 13.26 7.51
N GLY A 109 -15.69 12.37 8.23
CA GLY A 109 -14.27 12.09 7.97
C GLY A 109 -13.44 11.64 9.17
N ARG A 110 -14.04 11.35 10.33
CA ARG A 110 -13.31 10.91 11.52
C ARG A 110 -13.41 9.40 11.78
N ALA A 111 -13.29 8.57 10.73
CA ALA A 111 -13.39 7.11 10.86
C ALA A 111 -12.42 6.30 10.00
N ALA A 112 -11.32 6.88 9.50
CA ALA A 112 -10.36 6.15 8.64
C ALA A 112 -8.90 6.16 9.14
N ARG A 113 -8.67 6.44 10.43
CA ARG A 113 -7.31 6.47 11.01
C ARG A 113 -7.12 5.52 12.21
N ALA A 114 -7.72 4.33 12.15
CA ALA A 114 -7.54 3.30 13.19
C ALA A 114 -6.86 2.02 12.69
N GLY A 115 -6.49 1.91 11.40
CA GLY A 115 -5.98 0.64 10.85
C GLY A 115 -4.46 0.50 10.77
N ALA A 116 -3.70 1.58 10.80
CA ALA A 116 -2.29 1.57 10.33
C ALA A 116 -1.24 1.96 11.38
N SER A 117 -1.58 1.91 12.68
CA SER A 117 -0.60 2.17 13.76
C SER A 117 -0.72 1.20 14.95
N GLY A 118 -1.29 0.01 14.74
CA GLY A 118 -1.35 -1.03 15.75
C GLY A 118 -0.28 -2.09 15.49
N GLY A 119 0.89 -1.98 16.14
CA GLY A 119 1.91 -3.03 16.20
C GLY A 119 1.47 -4.22 17.06
N GLY A 120 0.24 -4.68 16.88
CA GLY A 120 -0.29 -5.90 17.49
C GLY A 120 -0.15 -7.08 16.53
N PRO A 121 -0.14 -8.33 17.03
CA PRO A 121 -0.16 -9.50 16.16
C PRO A 121 -1.40 -9.44 15.29
N VAL A 122 -1.21 -9.24 13.98
CA VAL A 122 -2.29 -9.33 13.00
C VAL A 122 -2.75 -10.78 12.99
N GLN A 123 -3.87 -11.05 13.66
CA GLN A 123 -4.46 -12.37 13.69
C GLN A 123 -5.13 -12.62 12.33
N LEU A 124 -4.38 -13.23 11.42
CA LEU A 124 -4.91 -13.69 10.14
C LEU A 124 -5.88 -14.84 10.40
N SER A 125 -7.17 -14.61 10.15
CA SER A 125 -8.18 -15.65 10.22
C SER A 125 -8.13 -16.49 8.95
N PHE A 126 -7.79 -17.76 9.08
CA PHE A 126 -7.87 -18.75 7.99
C PHE A 126 -9.16 -19.56 8.16
N ASP A 127 -10.05 -19.53 7.16
CA ASP A 127 -11.25 -20.36 7.16
C ASP A 127 -11.05 -21.60 6.25
N PRO A 128 -10.78 -22.79 6.84
CA PRO A 128 -10.63 -24.01 6.07
C PRO A 128 -11.96 -24.51 5.48
N VAL A 129 -13.14 -24.10 6.01
CA VAL A 129 -14.45 -24.51 5.46
C VAL A 129 -14.70 -23.83 4.11
N GLY A 130 -14.46 -22.52 4.03
CA GLY A 130 -14.60 -21.74 2.80
C GLY A 130 -13.70 -22.20 1.65
N LEU A 131 -12.63 -22.93 1.95
CA LEU A 131 -11.70 -23.53 0.99
C LEU A 131 -12.06 -24.98 0.60
N GLY A 132 -13.18 -25.52 1.11
CA GLY A 132 -13.65 -26.87 0.78
C GLY A 132 -12.81 -27.99 1.38
N LEU A 133 -11.96 -27.70 2.37
CA LEU A 133 -11.12 -28.70 3.03
C LEU A 133 -11.96 -29.58 3.94
N LYS A 134 -11.88 -30.90 3.73
CA LYS A 134 -12.57 -31.88 4.58
C LYS A 134 -11.79 -32.05 5.88
N GLU A 135 -12.46 -32.56 6.92
CA GLU A 135 -11.87 -32.83 8.23
C GLU A 135 -10.53 -33.61 8.20
N PRO A 136 -10.32 -34.65 7.36
CA PRO A 136 -9.02 -35.32 7.28
C PRO A 136 -7.90 -34.41 6.75
N ASP A 137 -8.22 -33.50 5.83
CA ASP A 137 -7.25 -32.58 5.23
C ASP A 137 -6.76 -31.54 6.24
N ARG A 138 -7.60 -31.22 7.24
CA ARG A 138 -7.21 -30.33 8.34
C ARG A 138 -6.17 -30.94 9.26
N VAL A 139 -6.30 -32.24 9.54
CA VAL A 139 -5.34 -32.96 10.38
C VAL A 139 -3.99 -33.05 9.67
N ALA A 140 -4.01 -33.34 8.36
CA ALA A 140 -2.81 -33.35 7.53
C ALA A 140 -2.15 -31.96 7.47
N LEU A 141 -2.94 -30.89 7.30
CA LEU A 141 -2.44 -29.52 7.30
C LEU A 141 -1.81 -29.15 8.64
N ALA A 142 -2.47 -29.46 9.76
CA ALA A 142 -1.94 -29.18 11.09
C ALA A 142 -0.61 -29.90 11.37
N ALA A 143 -0.43 -31.12 10.85
CA ALA A 143 0.83 -31.85 10.94
C ALA A 143 1.93 -31.28 10.01
N ALA A 144 1.56 -30.73 8.86
CA ALA A 144 2.49 -30.17 7.88
C ALA A 144 2.96 -28.74 8.22
N VAL A 145 2.23 -28.01 9.06
CA VAL A 145 2.60 -26.63 9.43
C VAL A 145 3.82 -26.66 10.37
N GLN A 146 4.99 -26.43 9.77
CA GLN A 146 6.18 -26.10 10.54
C GLN A 146 6.00 -24.73 11.18
N THR A 147 6.05 -24.70 12.51
CA THR A 147 5.96 -23.44 13.25
C THR A 147 7.33 -22.74 13.23
N THR A 148 7.33 -21.42 13.16
CA THR A 148 8.57 -20.61 13.23
C THR A 148 9.41 -20.95 14.46
N LYS A 149 8.76 -21.31 15.57
CA LYS A 149 9.43 -21.78 16.79
C LYS A 149 10.20 -23.09 16.58
N ALA A 150 9.63 -24.04 15.84
CA ALA A 150 10.30 -25.31 15.52
C ALA A 150 11.51 -25.09 14.62
N ILE A 151 11.38 -24.23 13.61
CA ILE A 151 12.48 -23.88 12.69
C ILE A 151 13.63 -23.19 13.45
N ILE A 152 13.32 -22.25 14.35
CA ILE A 152 14.32 -21.57 15.16
C ILE A 152 15.07 -22.55 16.08
N ALA A 153 14.37 -23.52 16.67
CA ALA A 153 14.99 -24.51 17.55
C ALA A 153 15.88 -25.53 16.83
N GLU A 154 15.62 -25.83 15.56
CA GLU A 154 16.45 -26.72 14.75
C GLU A 154 17.77 -26.07 14.30
N HIS A 155 17.80 -24.73 14.22
CA HIS A 155 18.92 -23.96 13.68
C HIS A 155 19.65 -23.08 14.72
N SER A 156 19.44 -23.33 16.03
CA SER A 156 20.14 -22.67 17.15
C SER A 156 21.10 -23.60 17.86
#